data_AF-A0A2M6XWT3-F1
#
_entry.id   AF-A0A2M6XWT3-F1
#
_cell.length_a   1.000
_cell.length_b   1.000
_cell.length_c   1.000
_cell.angle_alpha   90.00
_cell.angle_beta   90.00
_cell.angle_gamma   90.00
#
_symmetry.space_group_name_H-M   'P 1'
#
loop_
_entity.id
_entity.type
_entity.pdbx_description
1 polymer ?
#
loop_
_entity_poly.entity_id
_entity_poly.type
_entity_poly.pdbx_seq_one_letter_code
_entity_poly.pdbx_strand_id
1 'polypeptide(L)'
;MKLGLNIDHVATLRQVRGARYPNVVRAALICEEAGADAITIHLREDRRHIQDADVDVLRGMLQTRMNLECAVTDEMITNALRVKPHDICLVPEKREELTTEGGLDVVKYFDAVKHATQRCKEAGIRVSLFVDAD
;
A
#
# COMPACT_ATOMS: atom_id res chain seq x y z
N MET A 1 0.82 -19.19 9.92
CA MET A 1 1.02 -17.73 10.11
C MET A 1 1.72 -17.21 8.86
N LYS A 2 1.40 -15.99 8.38
CA LYS A 2 2.10 -15.34 7.27
C LYS A 2 2.67 -14.00 7.73
N LEU A 3 3.80 -13.56 7.16
CA LEU A 3 4.44 -12.29 7.47
C LEU A 3 4.42 -11.36 6.24
N GLY A 4 3.78 -10.20 6.37
CA GLY A 4 3.90 -9.10 5.42
C GLY A 4 4.89 -8.06 5.94
N LEU A 5 5.91 -7.71 5.16
CA LEU A 5 6.89 -6.68 5.55
C LEU A 5 6.58 -5.35 4.86
N ASN A 6 6.28 -4.32 5.64
CA ASN A 6 6.15 -2.96 5.14
C ASN A 6 7.54 -2.32 4.97
N ILE A 7 7.81 -1.77 3.78
CA ILE A 7 9.10 -1.15 3.43
C ILE A 7 9.05 0.37 3.23
N ASP A 8 7.97 1.03 3.64
CA ASP A 8 7.77 2.48 3.45
C ASP A 8 8.90 3.29 4.06
N HIS A 9 9.40 2.88 5.21
CA HIS A 9 10.46 3.59 5.93
C HIS A 9 11.83 3.50 5.23
N VAL A 10 12.03 2.52 4.34
CA VAL A 10 13.18 2.51 3.42
C VAL A 10 13.07 3.69 2.46
N ALA A 11 11.89 3.90 1.87
CA ALA A 11 11.64 5.06 1.03
C ALA A 11 11.73 6.37 1.81
N THR A 12 11.24 6.43 3.05
CA THR A 12 11.40 7.63 3.91
C THR A 12 12.87 8.03 4.03
N LEU A 13 13.78 7.07 4.30
CA LEU A 13 15.21 7.35 4.39
C LEU A 13 15.79 7.88 3.06
N ARG A 14 15.30 7.36 1.92
CA ARG A 14 15.67 7.84 0.59
C ARG A 14 15.19 9.28 0.36
N GLN A 15 13.94 9.59 0.70
CA GLN A 15 13.31 10.89 0.47
C GLN A 15 13.95 12.00 1.30
N VAL A 16 14.37 11.72 2.54
CA VAL A 16 15.06 12.70 3.42
C VAL A 16 16.31 13.29 2.75
N ARG A 17 16.97 12.55 1.86
CA ARG A 17 18.16 13.02 1.13
C ARG A 17 17.90 13.35 -0.35
N GLY A 18 16.69 13.11 -0.87
CA GLY A 18 16.40 13.17 -2.30
C GLY A 18 17.34 12.27 -3.14
N ALA A 19 17.88 11.22 -2.52
CA ALA A 19 18.89 10.37 -3.11
C ALA A 19 18.25 9.21 -3.89
N ARG A 20 19.06 8.44 -4.61
CA ARG A 20 18.63 7.17 -5.22
C ARG A 20 18.72 5.98 -4.25
N TYR A 21 19.18 6.21 -3.03
CA TYR A 21 19.42 5.18 -2.01
C TYR A 21 18.83 5.59 -0.65
N PRO A 22 18.44 4.61 0.19
CA PRO A 22 18.39 3.17 -0.09
C PRO A 22 17.37 2.82 -1.20
N ASN A 23 17.61 1.70 -1.89
CA ASN A 23 16.76 1.25 -3.00
C ASN A 23 15.66 0.32 -2.45
N VAL A 24 14.40 0.71 -2.65
CA VAL A 24 13.22 -0.03 -2.16
C VAL A 24 13.05 -1.40 -2.82
N VAL A 25 13.39 -1.54 -4.10
CA VAL A 25 13.32 -2.82 -4.82
C VAL A 25 14.31 -3.81 -4.21
N ARG A 26 15.53 -3.35 -3.94
CA ARG A 26 16.53 -4.18 -3.28
C ARG A 26 16.08 -4.60 -1.88
N ALA A 27 15.49 -3.69 -1.11
CA ALA A 27 14.94 -4.02 0.20
C ALA A 27 13.83 -5.07 0.11
N ALA A 28 12.90 -4.92 -0.83
CA ALA A 28 11.82 -5.88 -1.07
C ALA A 28 12.35 -7.29 -1.39
N LEU A 29 13.32 -7.40 -2.30
CA LEU A 29 13.90 -8.70 -2.66
C LEU A 29 14.62 -9.37 -1.48
N ILE A 30 15.37 -8.59 -0.69
CA ILE A 30 16.00 -9.11 0.55
C ILE A 30 14.95 -9.61 1.54
N CYS A 31 13.84 -8.87 1.69
CA CYS A 31 12.73 -9.27 2.54
C CYS A 31 12.10 -10.60 2.08
N GLU A 32 11.87 -10.77 0.77
CA GLU A 32 11.34 -12.02 0.21
C GLU A 32 12.32 -13.19 0.38
N GLU A 33 13.62 -12.98 0.09
CA GLU A 33 14.68 -13.97 0.31
C GLU A 33 14.79 -14.40 1.78
N ALA A 34 14.54 -13.47 2.71
CA ALA A 34 14.50 -13.73 4.16
C ALA A 34 13.21 -14.42 4.64
N GLY A 35 12.25 -14.68 3.75
CA GLY A 35 11.03 -15.45 4.04
C GLY A 35 9.76 -14.63 4.24
N ALA A 36 9.70 -13.38 3.78
CA ALA A 36 8.43 -12.63 3.77
C ALA A 36 7.42 -13.26 2.81
N ASP A 37 6.16 -13.37 3.22
CA ASP A 37 5.05 -13.91 2.41
C ASP A 37 4.39 -12.84 1.51
N ALA A 38 4.65 -11.58 1.82
CA ALA A 38 4.19 -10.42 1.08
C ALA A 38 5.08 -9.20 1.40
N ILE A 39 5.18 -8.29 0.44
CA ILE A 39 5.73 -6.95 0.64
C ILE A 39 4.58 -5.96 0.67
N THR A 40 4.50 -5.21 1.76
CA THR A 40 3.54 -4.12 1.96
C THR A 40 4.19 -2.80 1.59
N ILE A 41 3.47 -1.97 0.84
CA ILE A 41 3.85 -0.59 0.55
C ILE A 41 2.62 0.30 0.62
N HIS A 42 2.76 1.49 1.17
CA HIS A 42 1.71 2.49 1.23
C HIS A 42 2.02 3.62 0.25
N LEU A 43 1.29 3.64 -0.86
CA LEU A 43 1.27 4.79 -1.75
C LEU A 43 0.31 5.82 -1.18
N ARG A 44 0.86 6.90 -0.61
CA ARG A 44 0.07 8.03 -0.08
C ARG A 44 -0.31 9.01 -1.17
N GLU A 45 -1.40 9.74 -1.01
CA GLU A 45 -1.81 10.81 -1.94
C GLU A 45 -0.71 11.86 -2.12
N ASP A 46 0.00 12.21 -1.04
CA ASP A 46 1.07 13.20 -1.04
C ASP A 46 2.44 12.66 -1.50
N ARG A 47 2.54 11.35 -1.82
CA ARG A 47 3.78 10.66 -2.19
C ARG A 47 4.93 10.96 -1.22
N ARG A 48 4.65 10.99 0.09
CA ARG A 48 5.65 11.34 1.12
C ARG A 48 6.87 10.42 1.14
N HIS A 49 6.68 9.12 0.87
CA HIS A 49 7.75 8.11 0.89
C HIS A 49 7.76 7.29 -0.40
N ILE A 50 6.86 6.33 -0.54
CA ILE A 50 6.70 5.52 -1.76
C ILE A 50 6.19 6.41 -2.89
N GLN A 51 6.82 6.28 -4.05
CA GLN A 51 6.46 7.00 -5.29
C GLN A 51 5.75 6.05 -6.26
N ASP A 52 5.01 6.57 -7.24
CA ASP A 52 4.33 5.75 -8.27
C ASP A 52 5.30 4.81 -9.00
N ALA A 53 6.50 5.31 -9.32
CA ALA A 53 7.56 4.54 -9.96
C ALA A 53 8.03 3.35 -9.10
N ASP A 54 8.01 3.48 -7.76
CA ASP A 54 8.34 2.37 -6.88
C ASP A 54 7.27 1.27 -6.98
N VAL A 55 5.99 1.65 -7.00
CA VAL A 55 4.87 0.71 -7.12
C VAL A 55 4.96 -0.06 -8.43
N ASP A 56 5.17 0.64 -9.54
CA ASP A 56 5.26 0.01 -10.87
C ASP A 56 6.43 -0.96 -10.97
N VAL A 57 7.61 -0.57 -10.50
CA VAL A 57 8.80 -1.44 -10.55
C VAL A 57 8.64 -2.63 -9.60
N LEU A 58 8.16 -2.42 -8.37
CA LEU A 58 7.92 -3.52 -7.44
C LEU A 58 6.91 -4.52 -7.99
N ARG A 59 5.85 -4.05 -8.66
CA ARG A 59 4.83 -4.94 -9.22
C ARG A 59 5.40 -5.93 -10.23
N GLY A 60 6.41 -5.53 -11.01
CA GLY A 60 7.09 -6.39 -11.97
C GLY A 60 8.21 -7.27 -11.39
N MET A 61 8.65 -7.01 -10.16
CA MET A 61 9.86 -7.62 -9.59
C MET A 61 9.61 -8.55 -8.40
N LEU A 62 8.53 -8.33 -7.63
CA LEU A 62 8.20 -9.15 -6.46
C LEU A 62 7.93 -10.61 -6.86
N GLN A 63 8.52 -11.55 -6.11
CA GLN A 63 8.35 -12.99 -6.32
C GLN A 63 7.19 -13.57 -5.51
N THR A 64 6.75 -12.85 -4.48
CA THR A 64 5.63 -13.23 -3.61
C THR A 64 4.38 -12.38 -3.93
N ARG A 65 3.77 -11.74 -2.92
CA ARG A 65 2.60 -10.88 -3.08
C ARG A 65 2.94 -9.43 -2.79
N MET A 66 2.33 -8.54 -3.55
CA MET A 66 2.23 -7.12 -3.22
C MET A 66 0.96 -6.89 -2.42
N ASN A 67 1.10 -6.26 -1.25
CA ASN A 67 0.02 -5.65 -0.49
C ASN A 67 0.12 -4.13 -0.61
N LEU A 68 -0.77 -3.52 -1.40
CA LEU A 68 -0.78 -2.08 -1.62
C LEU A 68 -1.73 -1.40 -0.63
N GLU A 69 -1.19 -0.59 0.27
CA GLU A 69 -1.96 0.31 1.11
C GLU A 69 -2.26 1.63 0.38
N CYS A 70 -3.50 2.09 0.46
CA CYS A 70 -3.91 3.40 -0.08
C CYS A 70 -5.22 3.93 0.55
N ALA A 71 -5.45 5.23 0.39
CA ALA A 71 -6.71 5.88 0.74
C ALA A 71 -7.89 5.46 -0.15
N VAL A 72 -9.10 5.66 0.35
CA VAL A 72 -10.37 5.43 -0.38
C VAL A 72 -10.73 6.64 -1.23
N THR A 73 -9.90 6.95 -2.24
CA THR A 73 -10.15 8.02 -3.21
C THR A 73 -10.15 7.50 -4.64
N ASP A 74 -10.85 8.18 -5.55
CA ASP A 74 -10.98 7.68 -6.93
C ASP A 74 -9.63 7.61 -7.66
N GLU A 75 -8.72 8.55 -7.41
CA GLU A 75 -7.35 8.52 -7.93
C GLU A 75 -6.62 7.25 -7.48
N MET A 76 -6.61 6.99 -6.16
CA MET A 76 -5.87 5.90 -5.56
C MET A 76 -6.43 4.53 -5.97
N ILE A 77 -7.76 4.40 -5.98
CA ILE A 77 -8.43 3.18 -6.44
C ILE A 77 -8.18 2.97 -7.94
N THR A 78 -8.26 4.01 -8.76
CA THR A 78 -7.96 3.90 -10.20
C THR A 78 -6.51 3.48 -10.44
N ASN A 79 -5.57 4.01 -9.67
CA ASN A 79 -4.17 3.58 -9.73
C ASN A 79 -4.01 2.11 -9.31
N ALA A 80 -4.66 1.67 -8.22
CA ALA A 80 -4.62 0.28 -7.78
C ALA A 80 -5.18 -0.68 -8.84
N LEU A 81 -6.25 -0.29 -9.55
CA LEU A 81 -6.83 -1.08 -10.65
C LEU A 81 -5.89 -1.20 -11.86
N ARG A 82 -5.07 -0.17 -12.11
CA ARG A 82 -4.00 -0.21 -13.11
C ARG A 82 -2.85 -1.13 -12.70
N VAL A 83 -2.39 -1.00 -11.44
CA VAL A 83 -1.27 -1.77 -10.88
C VAL A 83 -1.63 -3.26 -10.71
N LYS A 84 -2.88 -3.56 -10.37
CA LYS A 84 -3.37 -4.91 -10.04
C LYS A 84 -2.48 -5.62 -9.01
N PRO A 85 -2.34 -5.07 -7.79
CA PRO A 85 -1.67 -5.76 -6.70
C PRO A 85 -2.42 -7.05 -6.34
N HIS A 86 -1.77 -7.96 -5.62
CA HIS A 86 -2.42 -9.19 -5.17
C HIS A 86 -3.42 -8.89 -4.05
N ASP A 87 -2.97 -8.03 -3.13
CA ASP A 87 -3.69 -7.58 -1.95
C ASP A 87 -3.74 -6.03 -1.97
N ILE A 88 -4.87 -5.46 -1.56
CA ILE A 88 -5.02 -4.02 -1.29
C ILE A 88 -5.53 -3.86 0.14
N CYS A 89 -4.97 -2.92 0.89
CA CYS A 89 -5.44 -2.58 2.22
C CYS A 89 -5.92 -1.12 2.21
N LEU A 90 -7.21 -0.91 2.42
CA LEU A 90 -7.78 0.43 2.49
C LEU A 90 -7.55 1.00 3.89
N VAL A 91 -6.83 2.12 3.95
CA VAL A 91 -6.44 2.79 5.18
C VAL A 91 -7.04 4.20 5.24
N PRO A 92 -7.31 4.75 6.43
CA PRO A 92 -7.65 6.17 6.53
C PRO A 92 -6.41 7.00 6.16
N GLU A 93 -6.60 8.07 5.40
CA GLU A 93 -5.53 9.03 5.15
C GLU A 93 -6.08 10.44 5.39
N LYS A 94 -5.47 11.18 6.32
CA LYS A 94 -5.58 12.65 6.36
C LYS A 94 -4.28 13.23 5.81
N ARG A 95 -4.38 14.33 5.03
CA ARG A 95 -3.22 15.02 4.45
C ARG A 95 -2.17 15.44 5.49
N GLU A 96 -2.60 15.70 6.72
CA GLU A 96 -1.76 16.25 7.80
C GLU A 96 -1.23 15.19 8.78
N GLU A 97 -1.72 13.95 8.74
CA GLU A 97 -1.31 12.92 9.70
C GLU A 97 0.09 12.36 9.38
N LEU A 98 0.93 12.23 10.41
CA LEU A 98 2.28 11.65 10.33
C LEU A 98 2.24 10.11 10.23
N THR A 99 1.25 9.48 10.86
CA THR A 99 0.94 8.04 10.86
C THR A 99 -0.58 7.86 10.97
N THR A 100 -1.14 6.73 10.54
CA THR A 100 -2.57 6.42 10.78
C THR A 100 -2.83 6.33 12.28
N GLU A 101 -3.54 7.30 12.85
CA GLU A 101 -3.81 7.37 14.30
C GLU A 101 -5.01 6.50 14.72
N GLY A 102 -5.78 5.97 13.76
CA GLY A 102 -6.89 5.05 14.01
C GLY A 102 -7.28 4.27 12.76
N GLY A 103 -8.31 3.43 12.89
CA GLY A 103 -8.88 2.65 11.81
C GLY A 103 -9.72 3.46 10.83
N LEU A 104 -9.98 2.87 9.66
CA LEU A 104 -10.93 3.36 8.68
C LEU A 104 -12.34 3.30 9.26
N ASP A 105 -13.02 4.44 9.32
CA ASP A 105 -14.41 4.53 9.76
C ASP A 105 -15.36 4.00 8.66
N VAL A 106 -15.48 2.67 8.58
CA VAL A 106 -16.31 1.98 7.59
C VAL A 106 -17.80 2.28 7.78
N VAL A 107 -18.24 2.54 9.01
CA VAL A 107 -19.66 2.84 9.30
C VAL A 107 -20.03 4.19 8.70
N LYS A 108 -19.21 5.22 8.94
CA LYS A 108 -19.44 6.57 8.40
C LYS A 108 -19.29 6.63 6.88
N TYR A 109 -18.33 5.89 6.31
CA TYR A 109 -18.03 5.93 4.87
C TYR A 109 -18.48 4.69 4.11
N PHE A 110 -19.52 4.01 4.59
CA PHE A 110 -19.95 2.69 4.11
C PHE A 110 -20.08 2.58 2.58
N ASP A 111 -20.82 3.50 1.95
CA ASP A 111 -21.06 3.44 0.50
C ASP A 111 -19.78 3.62 -0.32
N ALA A 112 -18.89 4.52 0.11
CA ALA A 112 -17.61 4.75 -0.56
C ALA A 112 -16.69 3.52 -0.43
N VAL A 113 -16.59 2.94 0.77
CA VAL A 113 -15.78 1.73 1.03
C VAL A 113 -16.35 0.53 0.28
N LYS A 114 -17.67 0.35 0.27
CA LYS A 114 -18.35 -0.71 -0.48
C LYS A 114 -18.06 -0.61 -1.97
N HIS A 115 -18.18 0.59 -2.53
CA HIS A 115 -17.91 0.85 -3.95
C HIS A 115 -16.45 0.56 -4.32
N ALA A 116 -15.49 1.06 -3.53
CA ALA A 116 -14.07 0.80 -3.74
C ALA A 116 -13.72 -0.69 -3.64
N THR A 117 -14.28 -1.37 -2.64
CA THR A 117 -14.11 -2.81 -2.42
C THR A 117 -14.64 -3.62 -3.60
N GLN A 118 -15.83 -3.25 -4.12
CA GLN A 118 -16.43 -3.94 -5.26
C GLN A 118 -15.57 -3.81 -6.52
N ARG A 119 -15.14 -2.59 -6.87
CA ARG A 119 -14.25 -2.35 -8.02
C ARG A 119 -12.97 -3.18 -7.93
N CYS A 120 -12.33 -3.21 -6.76
CA CYS A 120 -11.10 -3.97 -6.56
C CYS A 120 -11.33 -5.49 -6.70
N LYS A 121 -12.43 -6.01 -6.13
CA LYS A 121 -12.79 -7.43 -6.23
C LYS A 121 -13.10 -7.85 -7.67
N GLU A 122 -13.83 -7.02 -8.42
CA GLU A 122 -14.11 -7.24 -9.85
C GLU A 122 -12.83 -7.30 -10.70
N ALA A 123 -11.78 -6.58 -10.28
CA ALA A 123 -10.45 -6.65 -10.90
C ALA A 123 -9.57 -7.81 -10.40
N GLY A 124 -10.07 -8.67 -9.49
CA GLY A 124 -9.35 -9.81 -8.93
C GLY A 124 -8.39 -9.46 -7.79
N ILE A 125 -8.49 -8.26 -7.21
CA ILE A 125 -7.65 -7.80 -6.10
C ILE A 125 -8.33 -8.20 -4.77
N ARG A 126 -7.59 -8.82 -3.85
CA ARG A 126 -8.12 -9.15 -2.52
C ARG A 126 -8.07 -7.93 -1.62
N VAL A 127 -9.20 -7.59 -1.02
CA VAL A 127 -9.37 -6.37 -0.23
C VAL A 127 -9.29 -6.67 1.26
N SER A 128 -8.45 -5.90 1.95
CA SER A 128 -8.40 -5.74 3.41
C SER A 128 -8.84 -4.33 3.78
N LEU A 129 -9.44 -4.16 4.97
CA LEU A 129 -9.78 -2.88 5.55
C LEU A 129 -9.00 -2.73 6.85
N PHE A 130 -8.25 -1.64 7.00
CA PHE A 130 -7.57 -1.33 8.26
C PHE A 130 -8.58 -0.69 9.20
N VAL A 131 -9.02 -1.41 10.24
CA VAL A 131 -10.07 -0.98 11.16
C VAL A 131 -9.61 -1.15 12.60
N ASP A 132 -10.22 -0.41 13.52
CA ASP A 132 -10.02 -0.59 14.94
C ASP A 132 -10.67 -1.90 15.41
N ALA A 133 -10.26 -2.39 16.59
CA ALA A 133 -10.81 -3.59 17.21
C ALA A 133 -12.10 -3.27 18.02
N ASP A 134 -13.03 -2.57 17.37
CA ASP A 134 -14.33 -2.14 17.90
C ASP A 134 -15.48 -3.09 17.50
#